data_AF-A0A1S1P2L4-F1
#
_entry.id   AF-A0A1S1P2L4-F1
#
_cell.length_a   1.000
_cell.length_b   1.000
_cell.length_c   1.000
_cell.angle_alpha   90.00
_cell.angle_beta   90.00
_cell.angle_gamma   90.00
#
_symmetry.space_group_name_H-M   'P 1'
#
loop_
_entity.id
_entity.type
_entity.pdbx_description
1 polymer ?
#
loop_
_entity_poly.entity_id
_entity_poly.type
_entity_poly.pdbx_seq_one_letter_code
_entity_poly.pdbx_strand_id
1 'polypeptide(L)' 'MKGNISAGGERIYHLPGSRDYERTRINDRAGERLFCSEDEAKAAGWRATRG' A
#
# COMPACT_ATOMS: atom_id res chain seq x y z
N MET A 1 3.91 0.15 -6.11
CA MET A 1 2.91 0.66 -5.16
C MET A 1 3.19 0.08 -3.79
N LYS A 2 3.15 0.88 -2.73
CA LYS A 2 3.46 0.43 -1.37
C LYS A 2 2.15 0.18 -0.64
N GLY A 3 1.80 -1.08 -0.42
CA GLY A 3 0.63 -1.50 0.32
C GLY A 3 0.89 -1.55 1.82
N ASN A 4 0.37 -0.59 2.57
CA ASN A 4 0.38 -0.57 4.03
C ASN A 4 -0.99 -0.93 4.63
N ILE A 5 -0.97 -1.58 5.80
CA ILE A 5 -2.19 -1.98 6.50
C ILE A 5 -2.37 -1.02 7.67
N SER A 6 -3.41 -0.21 7.61
CA SER A 6 -3.76 0.70 8.70
C SER A 6 -4.11 -0.10 9.96
N ALA A 7 -3.96 0.53 11.12
CA ALA A 7 -4.27 -0.09 12.42
C ALA A 7 -5.72 -0.63 12.53
N GLY A 8 -6.65 -0.13 11.71
CA GLY A 8 -8.02 -0.63 11.58
C GLY A 8 -8.19 -1.85 10.66
N GLY A 9 -7.11 -2.42 10.12
CA GLY A 9 -7.15 -3.54 9.17
C GLY A 9 -7.41 -3.13 7.71
N GLU A 10 -7.48 -1.83 7.42
CA GLU A 10 -7.64 -1.33 6.06
C GLU A 10 -6.36 -1.50 5.25
N ARG A 11 -6.50 -2.12 4.07
CA ARG A 11 -5.41 -2.37 3.12
C ARG A 11 -5.36 -1.22 2.13
N ILE A 12 -4.34 -0.39 2.25
CA ILE A 12 -4.19 0.84 1.46
C ILE A 12 -2.89 0.76 0.67
N TYR A 13 -2.86 1.22 -0.57
CA TYR A 13 -1.63 1.30 -1.36
C TYR A 13 -1.29 2.74 -1.75
N HIS A 14 0.00 3.06 -1.71
CA HIS A 14 0.59 4.33 -2.12
C HIS A 14 1.26 4.19 -3.49
N LEU A 15 1.12 5.24 -4.32
CA LEU A 15 1.74 5.29 -5.64
C LEU A 15 3.20 5.78 -5.57
N PRO A 16 4.10 5.22 -6.40
CA PRO A 16 5.45 5.76 -6.53
C PRO A 16 5.38 7.20 -7.07
N GLY A 17 5.80 8.17 -6.26
CA GLY A 17 5.71 9.61 -6.57
C GLY A 17 4.91 10.41 -5.54
N SER A 18 4.15 9.76 -4.64
CA SER A 18 3.51 10.43 -3.52
C SER A 18 4.53 10.75 -2.42
N ARG A 19 4.37 11.89 -1.73
CA ARG A 19 5.26 12.30 -0.62
C ARG A 19 5.32 11.25 0.50
N ASP A 20 4.22 10.56 0.73
CA ASP A 20 4.12 9.48 1.72
C ASP A 20 4.68 8.15 1.20
N TYR A 21 4.94 8.00 -0.09
CA TYR A 21 5.53 6.77 -0.63
C TYR A 21 6.94 6.54 -0.09
N GLU A 22 7.77 7.58 -0.03
CA GLU A 22 9.13 7.48 0.52
C GLU A 22 9.11 7.23 2.03
N ARG A 23 8.15 7.85 2.74
CA ARG A 23 7.99 7.72 4.19
C ARG A 23 7.37 6.39 4.61
N THR A 24 6.51 5.81 3.77
CA THR A 24 5.87 4.52 4.02
C THR A 24 6.92 3.42 3.97
N ARG A 25 7.16 2.80 5.13
CA ARG A 25 7.93 1.56 5.23
C ARG A 25 6.97 0.39 5.24
N ILE A 26 7.30 -0.62 4.44
CA ILE A 26 6.51 -1.83 4.32
C ILE A 26 7.03 -2.83 5.34
N ASN A 27 6.16 -3.26 6.22
CA ASN A 27 6.42 -4.23 7.25
C ASN A 27 5.75 -5.56 6.92
N ASP A 28 6.54 -6.47 6.36
CA ASP A 28 6.08 -7.81 5.98
C ASP A 28 5.44 -8.57 7.16
N ARG A 29 5.92 -8.33 8.40
CA ARG A 29 5.34 -8.93 9.62
C ARG A 29 3.90 -8.48 9.90
N ALA A 30 3.54 -7.27 9.49
CA ALA A 30 2.17 -6.77 9.62
C ALA A 30 1.28 -7.21 8.45
N GLY A 31 1.84 -7.87 7.43
CA GLY A 31 1.15 -8.24 6.20
C GLY A 31 1.19 -7.15 5.12
N GLU A 32 1.99 -6.11 5.32
CA GLU A 32 2.21 -5.04 4.35
C GLU A 32 3.06 -5.54 3.18
N ARG A 33 2.75 -5.13 1.95
CA ARG A 33 3.46 -5.59 0.74
C ARG A 33 3.64 -4.50 -0.29
N LEU A 34 4.73 -4.56 -1.05
CA LEU A 34 4.86 -3.78 -2.28
C LEU A 34 4.27 -4.54 -3.45
N PHE A 35 3.54 -3.82 -4.29
CA PHE A 35 2.99 -4.27 -5.56
C PHE A 35 3.72 -3.63 -6.71
N CYS A 36 3.82 -4.31 -7.85
CA CYS A 36 4.41 -3.72 -9.06
C CYS A 36 3.43 -2.82 -9.82
N SER A 37 2.13 -3.01 -9.64
CA SER A 37 1.09 -2.24 -10.35
C SER A 37 -0.16 -2.06 -9.49
N GLU A 38 -0.95 -1.02 -9.78
CA GLU A 38 -2.26 -0.82 -9.12
C GLU A 38 -3.23 -1.96 -9.38
N ASP A 39 -3.14 -2.57 -10.57
CA ASP A 39 -3.96 -3.70 -10.94
C ASP A 39 -3.74 -4.88 -10.00
N GLU A 40 -2.47 -5.19 -9.72
CA GLU A 40 -2.08 -6.24 -8.77
C GLU A 40 -2.53 -5.91 -7.34
N ALA A 41 -2.42 -4.64 -6.93
CA ALA A 41 -2.91 -4.19 -5.63
C ALA A 41 -4.44 -4.32 -5.51
N LYS A 42 -5.19 -3.90 -6.54
CA LYS A 42 -6.66 -4.04 -6.60
C LYS A 42 -7.09 -5.50 -6.64
N ALA A 43 -6.38 -6.34 -7.42
CA ALA A 43 -6.61 -7.78 -7.49
C ALA A 43 -6.37 -8.46 -6.13
N ALA A 44 -5.38 -7.99 -5.36
CA ALA A 44 -5.14 -8.42 -3.98
C ALA A 44 -6.13 -7.82 -2.96
N GLY A 45 -7.10 -6.99 -3.40
CA GLY A 45 -8.11 -6.37 -2.55
C GLY A 45 -7.65 -5.13 -1.79
N TRP A 46 -6.62 -4.44 -2.27
CA TRP A 46 -6.10 -3.20 -1.69
C TRP A 46 -6.77 -1.99 -2.32
N ARG A 47 -7.01 -0.97 -1.50
CA ARG A 47 -7.58 0.31 -1.95
C ARG A 47 -6.48 1.35 -2.20
N ALA A 48 -6.67 2.18 -3.22
CA ALA A 48 -5.81 3.33 -3.44
C ALA A 48 -5.90 4.27 -2.25
N THR A 49 -4.75 4.72 -1.75
CA THR A 49 -4.73 5.87 -0.86
C THR A 49 -5.31 7.07 -1.63
N ARG A 50 -6.32 7.73 -1.08
CA ARG A 50 -6.77 9.01 -1.62
C ARG A 50 -5.79 10.06 -1.08
N GLY A 51 -4.76 10.34 -1.87
CA GLY A 51 -3.92 11.53 -1.71
C GLY A 51 -4.66 12.76 -2.20
#